data_AF-A0AAE1A3V5-F1
#
_entry.id   AF-A0AAE1A3V5-F1
#
_cell.length_a   1.000
_cell.length_b   1.000
_cell.length_c   1.000
_cell.angle_alpha   90.00
_cell.angle_beta   90.00
_cell.angle_gamma   90.00
#
_symmetry.space_group_name_H-M   'P 1'
#
loop_
_entity.id
_entity.type
_entity.pdbx_description
1 polymer ?
#
loop_
_entity_poly.entity_id
_entity_poly.type
_entity_poly.pdbx_seq_one_letter_code
_entity_poly.pdbx_strand_id
1 'polypeptide(L)' 'MSHQTGITANEELKKFLAKAKNGSVRVLKVSIQDEQLTKDDFREARGSWEDDILLRNNTYLNEIYLIFV' A
#
# COMPACT_ATOMS: atom_id res chain seq x y z
N MET A 1 -14.68 0.02 15.54
CA MET A 1 -13.53 -0.89 15.74
C MET A 1 -14.03 -2.08 16.54
N SER A 2 -14.46 -3.16 15.87
CA SER A 2 -15.12 -4.28 16.56
C SER A 2 -14.20 -5.49 16.79
N HIS A 3 -13.11 -5.64 16.02
CA HIS A 3 -12.08 -6.64 16.27
C HIS A 3 -10.76 -6.20 15.58
N GLN A 4 -9.76 -5.76 16.35
CA GLN A 4 -8.42 -5.44 15.85
C GLN A 4 -7.45 -6.55 16.30
N THR A 5 -6.63 -7.05 15.39
CA THR A 5 -5.74 -8.21 15.62
C THR A 5 -4.43 -7.86 16.37
N GLY A 6 -4.20 -6.59 16.71
CA GLY A 6 -2.95 -6.12 17.33
C GLY A 6 -1.73 -6.05 16.39
N ILE A 7 -1.86 -6.53 15.15
CA ILE A 7 -0.82 -6.45 14.11
C ILE A 7 -0.51 -4.98 13.81
N THR A 8 0.78 -4.64 13.75
CA THR A 8 1.25 -3.27 13.48
C THR A 8 2.20 -3.21 12.29
N ALA A 9 2.37 -2.02 11.71
CA ALA A 9 3.36 -1.78 10.67
C ALA A 9 4.79 -1.89 11.19
N ASN A 10 5.65 -2.55 10.42
CA ASN A 10 7.08 -2.56 10.69
C ASN A 10 7.71 -1.18 10.42
N GLU A 11 8.95 -0.98 10.87
CA GLU A 11 9.65 0.30 10.76
C GLU A 11 9.90 0.72 9.30
N GLU A 12 10.12 -0.24 8.40
CA GLU A 12 10.28 0.03 6.98
C GLU A 12 9.00 0.61 6.36
N LEU A 13 7.86 -0.02 6.62
CA LEU A 13 6.56 0.42 6.14
C LEU A 13 6.22 1.81 6.71
N LYS A 14 6.46 2.07 8.00
CA LYS A 14 6.25 3.40 8.61
C LYS A 14 7.07 4.49 7.90
N LYS A 15 8.36 4.23 7.64
CA LYS A 15 9.24 5.17 6.92
C LYS A 15 8.77 5.39 5.49
N PHE A 16 8.35 4.33 4.80
CA PHE A 16 7.83 4.41 3.45
C PHE A 16 6.53 5.22 3.39
N LEU A 17 5.60 5.01 4.32
CA LEU A 17 4.37 5.78 4.45
C LEU A 17 4.67 7.28 4.66
N ALA A 18 5.68 7.62 5.46
CA ALA A 18 6.08 9.01 5.63
C ALA A 18 6.58 9.65 4.32
N LYS A 19 7.30 8.90 3.48
CA LYS A 19 7.73 9.34 2.14
C LYS A 19 6.56 9.45 1.15
N ALA A 20 5.64 8.48 1.19
CA ALA A 20 4.50 8.40 0.28
C ALA A 20 3.54 9.60 0.41
N LYS A 21 3.48 10.24 1.58
CA LYS A 21 2.67 11.45 1.84
C LYS A 21 2.97 12.62 0.89
N ASN A 22 4.11 12.63 0.21
CA ASN A 22 4.46 13.69 -0.74
C ASN A 22 3.78 13.51 -2.12
N GLY A 23 2.85 12.56 -2.27
CA GLY A 23 2.11 12.33 -3.51
C GLY A 23 2.89 11.60 -4.60
N SER A 24 4.13 11.19 -4.33
CA SER A 24 4.96 10.46 -5.30
C SER A 24 4.58 8.99 -5.46
N VAL A 25 3.77 8.44 -4.54
CA VAL A 25 3.35 7.04 -4.53
C VAL A 25 1.85 6.97 -4.76
N ARG A 26 1.43 6.20 -5.76
CA ARG A 26 0.03 6.00 -6.13
C ARG A 26 -0.59 4.80 -5.42
N VAL A 27 0.12 3.68 -5.43
CA VAL A 27 -0.34 2.42 -4.85
C VAL A 27 0.77 1.82 -4.01
N LEU A 28 0.41 1.32 -2.83
CA LEU A 28 1.27 0.54 -1.97
C LEU A 28 0.59 -0.81 -1.69
N LYS A 29 1.32 -1.87 -1.98
CA LYS A 29 0.98 -3.22 -1.61
C LYS A 29 1.57 -3.52 -0.24
N VAL A 30 0.72 -3.96 0.68
CA VAL A 30 1.10 -4.35 2.04
C VAL A 30 0.81 -5.83 2.22
N SER A 31 1.76 -6.56 2.78
CA SER A 31 1.57 -7.97 3.16
C SER A 31 1.72 -8.13 4.66
N ILE A 32 1.08 -9.15 5.23
CA ILE A 32 1.29 -9.55 6.62
C ILE A 32 2.36 -10.63 6.62
N GLN A 33 3.50 -10.36 7.26
CA GLN A 33 4.60 -11.30 7.44
C GLN A 33 5.01 -11.27 8.90
N ASP A 34 5.15 -12.44 9.52
CA ASP A 34 5.55 -12.59 10.92
C ASP A 34 4.75 -11.69 11.90
N GLU A 35 3.42 -11.67 11.73
CA GLU A 35 2.48 -10.85 12.52
C GLU A 35 2.73 -9.32 12.45
N GLN A 36 3.38 -8.86 11.37
CA GLN A 36 3.61 -7.44 11.09
C GLN A 36 3.12 -7.07 9.68
N LEU A 37 2.62 -5.84 9.53
CA LEU A 37 2.38 -5.26 8.20
C LEU A 37 3.72 -4.83 7.61
N THR A 38 4.02 -5.29 6.40
CA THR A 38 5.28 -5.06 5.69
C THR A 38 5.01 -4.47 4.30
N LYS A 39 5.95 -3.66 3.81
CA LYS A 39 5.90 -3.11 2.45
C LYS A 39 6.26 -4.21 1.44
N ASP A 40 5.31 -4.61 0.61
CA ASP A 40 5.56 -5.61 -0.43
C ASP A 40 6.03 -4.93 -1.74
N ASP A 41 5.13 -4.22 -2.43
CA ASP A 41 5.42 -3.53 -3.70
C ASP A 41 4.80 -2.12 -3.71
N PHE A 42 5.24 -1.24 -4.61
CA PHE A 42 4.63 0.07 -4.80
C PHE A 42 4.72 0.57 -6.24
N ARG A 43 3.83 1.49 -6.60
CA ARG A 43 3.85 2.20 -7.87
C ARG A 43 3.88 3.71 -7.62
N GLU A 44 4.74 4.39 -8.36
CA GLU A 44 4.80 5.85 -8.37
C GLU A 44 3.67 6.44 -9.19
N ALA A 45 3.26 7.67 -8.86
CA ALA A 45 2.31 8.41 -9.67
C ALA A 45 2.95 8.81 -11.01
N ARG A 46 2.29 8.51 -12.13
CA ARG A 46 2.82 8.81 -13.48
C ARG A 46 1.94 9.78 -14.26
N GLY A 47 0.67 9.90 -13.89
CA GLY A 47 -0.28 10.78 -14.56
C GLY A 47 -1.47 11.13 -13.67
N SER A 48 -2.65 11.21 -14.27
CA SER A 48 -3.89 11.34 -13.50
C SER A 48 -4.17 10.07 -12.70
N TRP A 49 -5.06 10.17 -11.71
CA TRP A 49 -5.49 9.00 -10.93
C TRP A 49 -6.17 7.96 -11.84
N GLU A 50 -6.96 8.44 -12.81
CA GLU A 50 -7.68 7.68 -13.80
C GLU A 50 -6.73 6.89 -14.72
N ASP A 51 -5.65 7.53 -15.18
CA ASP A 51 -4.63 6.86 -15.99
C ASP A 51 -3.95 5.73 -15.20
N ASP A 52 -3.60 6.01 -13.95
CA ASP A 52 -2.84 5.08 -13.12
C ASP A 52 -3.70 3.88 -12.65
N ILE A 53 -5.02 4.05 -12.47
CA ILE A 53 -5.91 2.94 -12.06
C ILE A 53 -6.32 2.05 -13.23
N LEU A 54 -6.45 2.59 -14.44
CA LEU A 54 -6.82 1.82 -15.64
C LEU A 54 -5.70 0.88 -16.11
N LEU A 55 -4.44 1.17 -15.76
CA LEU A 55 -3.30 0.28 -16.02
C LEU A 55 -3.22 -0.92 -15.06
N ARG A 56 -4.12 -1.02 -14.08
CA ARG A 56 -4.13 -2.11 -13.10
C ARG A 56 -4.67 -3.39 -13.74
N ASN A 57 -3.76 -4.24 -14.26
CA ASN A 57 -4.10 -5.62 -14.57
C ASN A 57 -4.55 -6.33 -13.28
N ASN A 58 -5.75 -6.88 -13.35
CA ASN A 58 -6.49 -7.45 -12.23
C ASN A 58 -5.81 -8.76 -11.79
N THR A 59 -4.98 -8.70 -10.76
CA THR A 59 -4.18 -9.84 -10.32
C THR A 59 -4.35 -10.02 -8.81
N TYR A 60 -5.33 -10.87 -8.50
CA TYR A 60 -5.61 -11.61 -7.25
C TYR A 60 -6.19 -10.87 -6.02
N LEU A 61 -7.41 -11.31 -5.70
CA LEU A 61 -8.31 -10.95 -4.60
C LEU A 61 -7.80 -11.27 -3.17
N ASN A 62 -6.50 -11.45 -2.95
CA ASN A 62 -5.95 -11.87 -1.65
C ASN A 62 -4.99 -10.86 -1.00
N GLU A 63 -4.83 -9.67 -1.58
CA GLU A 63 -3.76 -8.74 -1.21
C GLU A 63 -4.34 -7.44 -0.63
N ILE A 64 -3.81 -7.00 0.52
CA ILE A 64 -4.21 -5.76 1.18
C ILE A 64 -3.52 -4.60 0.43
N TYR A 65 -4.30 -3.79 -0.27
CA TYR A 65 -3.81 -2.60 -0.96
C TYR A 65 -4.15 -1.35 -0.14
N LEU A 66 -3.14 -0.53 0.13
CA LEU A 66 -3.34 0.86 0.55
C LEU A 66 -3.28 1.74 -0.70
N ILE A 67 -4.40 2.39 -0.99
CA ILE A 67 -4.55 3.35 -2.07
C ILE A 67 -4.33 4.75 -1.49
N PHE A 68 -3.41 5.50 -2.10
CA PHE A 68 -3.19 6.92 -1.77
C PHE A 68 -3.96 7.77 -2.79
N VAL A 69 -4.92 8.56 -2.30
CA VAL A 69 -5.67 9.58 -3.05
C VAL A 69 -5.01 10.93 -2.85
#